data_AF-A0A9D8ZRA1-F1
#
_entry.id   AF-A0A9D8ZRA1-F1
#
_cell.length_a   1.000
_cell.length_b   1.000
_cell.length_c   1.000
_cell.angle_alpha   90.00
_cell.angle_beta   90.00
_cell.angle_gamma   90.00
#
_symmetry.space_group_name_H-M   'P 1'
#
loop_
_entity.id
_entity.type
_entity.pdbx_description
1 polymer ?
#
loop_
_entity_poly.entity_id
_entity_poly.type
_entity_poly.pdbx_seq_one_letter_code
_entity_poly.pdbx_strand_id
1 'polypeptide(L)'
;MGYIWAGLFLSFFGATVYLIVLYKYGKKNFKENNSEKTTLTFFSLLVISSVIIFSFDYYKATFQRELLNEIRVTIDSSVIESEVRAELLEVYREYLQANQESDISVTEVAVGFFGERLENDGKFLVKNPELEKDLSFLFHKDPESDSFSVYSVAEHSKSMDEDFENLDGSVGLLQTKTTLTNKGVSHERQN
;
A
#
# COMPACT_ATOMS: atom_id res chain seq x y z
N MET A 1 -0.31 -17.16 4.39
CA MET A 1 0.84 -17.25 3.46
C MET A 1 2.14 -17.76 4.11
N GLY A 2 2.41 -17.51 5.40
CA GLY A 2 3.63 -18.04 6.08
C GLY A 2 3.74 -19.58 6.11
N TYR A 3 2.61 -20.28 6.00
CA TYR A 3 2.55 -21.76 6.00
C TYR A 3 3.24 -22.41 4.80
N ILE A 4 3.30 -21.76 3.63
CA ILE A 4 3.95 -22.32 2.43
C ILE A 4 5.47 -22.33 2.63
N TRP A 5 6.03 -21.21 3.12
CA TRP A 5 7.46 -21.11 3.43
C TRP A 5 7.87 -22.04 4.56
N ALA A 6 7.04 -22.16 5.61
CA ALA A 6 7.25 -23.13 6.69
C ALA A 6 7.21 -24.57 6.16
N GLY A 7 6.29 -24.90 5.26
CA GLY A 7 6.19 -26.22 4.64
C GLY A 7 7.37 -26.56 3.73
N LEU A 8 7.85 -25.60 2.95
CA LEU A 8 9.06 -25.75 2.12
C LEU A 8 10.30 -25.93 3.00
N PHE A 9 10.43 -25.16 4.07
CA PHE A 9 11.51 -25.33 5.04
C PHE A 9 11.49 -26.70 5.71
N LEU A 10 10.30 -27.17 6.13
CA LEU A 10 10.14 -28.48 6.74
C LEU A 10 10.47 -29.62 5.77
N SER A 11 10.08 -29.47 4.49
CA SER A 11 10.39 -30.42 3.42
C SER A 11 11.89 -30.47 3.13
N PHE A 12 12.55 -29.31 3.08
CA PHE A 12 14.00 -29.21 2.94
C PHE A 12 14.74 -29.86 4.11
N PHE A 13 14.26 -29.63 5.35
CA PHE A 13 14.82 -30.27 6.54
C PHE A 13 14.68 -31.79 6.47
N GLY A 14 13.49 -32.29 6.13
CA GLY A 14 13.24 -33.72 5.94
C GLY A 14 14.14 -34.35 4.87
N ALA A 15 14.30 -33.69 3.72
CA ALA A 15 15.18 -34.13 2.65
C ALA A 15 16.66 -34.17 3.09
N THR A 16 17.10 -33.17 3.86
CA THR A 16 18.47 -33.12 4.39
C THR A 16 18.74 -34.26 5.38
N VAL A 17 17.80 -34.50 6.30
CA VAL A 17 17.89 -35.63 7.25
C VAL A 17 17.90 -36.96 6.49
N TYR A 18 17.05 -37.13 5.47
CA TYR A 18 17.03 -38.31 4.63
C TYR A 18 18.37 -38.55 3.92
N LEU A 19 18.98 -37.51 3.33
CA LEU A 19 20.30 -37.62 2.69
C LEU A 19 21.41 -37.99 3.69
N ILE A 20 21.38 -37.46 4.91
CA ILE A 20 22.33 -37.82 5.97
C ILE A 20 22.17 -39.30 6.36
N VAL A 21 20.95 -39.76 6.55
CA VAL A 21 20.66 -41.17 6.87
C VAL A 21 21.11 -42.08 5.73
N LEU A 22 20.77 -41.72 4.48
CA LEU A 22 21.16 -42.46 3.29
C LEU A 22 22.68 -42.53 3.12
N TYR A 23 23.40 -41.42 3.38
CA TYR A 23 24.86 -41.41 3.41
C TYR A 23 25.41 -42.38 4.46
N LYS A 24 24.89 -42.35 5.70
CA LYS A 24 25.33 -43.24 6.78
C LYS A 24 25.13 -44.72 6.46
N TYR A 25 24.00 -45.09 5.87
CA TYR A 25 23.74 -46.48 5.46
C TYR A 25 24.54 -46.89 4.22
N GLY A 26 24.67 -45.99 3.24
CA GLY A 26 25.45 -46.22 2.02
C GLY A 26 26.94 -46.30 2.26
N LYS A 27 27.45 -45.69 3.35
CA LYS A 27 28.88 -45.66 3.69
C LYS A 27 29.53 -47.04 3.74
N LYS A 28 28.82 -48.06 4.22
CA LYS A 28 29.32 -49.45 4.32
C LYS A 28 29.51 -50.12 2.94
N ASN A 29 28.90 -49.58 1.89
CA ASN A 29 28.91 -50.14 0.55
C ASN A 29 29.93 -49.45 -0.38
N PHE A 30 30.60 -48.37 0.06
CA PHE A 30 31.65 -47.74 -0.73
C PHE A 30 32.91 -48.61 -0.70
N LYS A 31 33.19 -49.28 -1.83
CA LYS A 31 34.43 -50.06 -2.00
C LYS A 31 35.67 -49.19 -2.20
N GLU A 32 35.48 -47.95 -2.64
CA GLU A 32 36.57 -47.00 -2.91
C GLU A 32 36.37 -45.67 -2.17
N ASN A 33 37.46 -45.14 -1.63
CA ASN A 33 37.47 -43.86 -0.90
C ASN A 33 37.07 -42.67 -1.79
N ASN A 34 37.34 -42.75 -3.11
CA ASN A 34 36.93 -41.75 -4.09
C ASN A 34 35.41 -41.71 -4.30
N SER A 35 34.72 -42.86 -4.21
CA SER A 35 33.26 -42.93 -4.34
C SER A 35 32.59 -42.25 -3.14
N GLU A 36 33.06 -42.50 -1.91
CA GLU A 36 32.54 -41.84 -0.70
C GLU A 36 32.70 -40.30 -0.80
N LYS A 37 33.90 -39.83 -1.17
CA LYS A 37 34.18 -38.40 -1.30
C LYS A 37 33.32 -37.72 -2.38
N THR A 38 33.10 -38.40 -3.50
CA THR A 38 32.28 -37.87 -4.61
C THR A 38 30.82 -37.76 -4.20
N THR A 39 30.26 -38.79 -3.53
CA THR A 39 28.88 -38.76 -3.04
C THR A 39 28.68 -37.68 -1.97
N LEU A 40 29.62 -37.53 -1.03
CA LEU A 40 29.56 -36.47 -0.02
C LEU A 40 29.58 -35.07 -0.67
N THR A 41 30.46 -34.87 -1.65
CA THR A 41 30.57 -33.60 -2.38
C THR A 41 29.26 -33.30 -3.12
N PHE A 42 28.67 -34.31 -3.78
CA PHE A 42 27.40 -34.16 -4.48
C PHE A 42 26.24 -33.81 -3.55
N PHE A 43 26.11 -34.49 -2.40
CA PHE A 43 25.08 -34.16 -1.40
C PHE A 43 25.27 -32.77 -0.81
N SER A 44 26.51 -32.40 -0.52
CA SER A 44 26.83 -31.06 -0.02
C SER A 44 26.44 -29.99 -1.03
N LEU A 45 26.75 -30.22 -2.32
CA LEU A 45 26.44 -29.29 -3.40
C LEU A 45 24.92 -29.17 -3.64
N LEU A 46 24.16 -30.26 -3.54
CA LEU A 46 22.70 -30.26 -3.58
C LEU A 46 22.07 -29.45 -2.43
N VAL A 47 22.59 -29.62 -1.21
CA VAL A 47 22.09 -28.88 -0.05
C VAL A 47 22.39 -27.38 -0.21
N ILE A 48 23.62 -27.03 -0.59
CA ILE A 48 24.03 -25.63 -0.78
C ILE A 48 23.22 -24.97 -1.90
N SER A 49 23.05 -25.62 -3.05
CA SER A 49 22.27 -25.06 -4.17
C SER A 49 20.81 -24.84 -3.78
N SER A 50 20.22 -25.78 -3.05
CA SER A 50 18.84 -25.67 -2.56
C SER A 50 18.65 -24.50 -1.60
N VAL A 51 19.61 -24.27 -0.68
CA VAL A 51 19.57 -23.12 0.25
C VAL A 51 19.68 -21.80 -0.51
N ILE A 52 20.56 -21.72 -1.52
CA ILE A 52 20.71 -20.52 -2.34
C ILE A 52 19.41 -20.21 -3.08
N ILE A 53 18.82 -21.20 -3.77
CA ILE A 53 17.56 -21.03 -4.51
C ILE A 53 16.44 -20.59 -3.57
N PHE A 54 16.29 -21.27 -2.43
CA PHE A 54 15.28 -20.92 -1.43
C PHE A 54 15.43 -19.48 -0.94
N SER A 55 16.67 -19.05 -0.67
CA SER A 55 16.96 -17.68 -0.21
C SER A 55 16.61 -16.64 -1.27
N PHE A 56 16.98 -16.90 -2.54
CA PHE A 56 16.64 -16.03 -3.65
C PHE A 56 15.14 -15.92 -3.88
N ASP A 57 14.42 -17.03 -3.87
CA ASP A 57 12.97 -17.04 -4.05
C ASP A 57 12.25 -16.35 -2.90
N TYR A 58 12.69 -16.56 -1.66
CA TYR A 58 12.15 -15.88 -0.49
C TYR A 58 12.35 -14.37 -0.56
N TYR A 59 13.56 -13.93 -0.93
CA TYR A 59 13.87 -12.52 -1.09
C TYR A 59 13.03 -11.89 -2.19
N LYS A 60 12.95 -12.54 -3.37
CA LYS A 60 12.16 -12.06 -4.50
C LYS A 60 10.67 -11.97 -4.15
N ALA A 61 10.11 -12.95 -3.44
CA ALA A 61 8.72 -12.93 -3.03
C ALA A 61 8.43 -11.78 -2.03
N THR A 62 9.36 -11.52 -1.11
CA THR A 62 9.25 -10.41 -0.16
C THR A 62 9.31 -9.06 -0.89
N PHE A 63 10.30 -8.90 -1.78
CA PHE A 63 10.46 -7.71 -2.61
C PHE A 63 9.24 -7.45 -3.50
N GLN A 64 8.70 -8.50 -4.15
CA GLN A 64 7.50 -8.38 -4.96
C GLN A 64 6.28 -7.93 -4.14
N ARG A 65 6.16 -8.39 -2.89
CA ARG A 65 5.08 -7.97 -2.00
C ARG A 65 5.20 -6.50 -1.62
N GLU A 66 6.41 -6.05 -1.27
CA GLU A 66 6.67 -4.65 -0.95
C GLU A 66 6.41 -3.74 -2.15
N LEU A 67 6.93 -4.11 -3.32
CA LEU A 67 6.69 -3.39 -4.57
C LEU A 67 5.21 -3.32 -4.93
N LEU A 68 4.45 -4.41 -4.75
CA LEU A 68 3.01 -4.41 -5.02
C LEU A 68 2.27 -3.44 -4.10
N ASN A 69 2.66 -3.38 -2.82
CA ASN A 69 2.09 -2.41 -1.87
C ASN A 69 2.42 -0.97 -2.28
N GLU A 70 3.66 -0.69 -2.66
CA GLU A 70 4.09 0.64 -3.11
C GLU A 70 3.36 1.08 -4.39
N ILE A 71 3.23 0.18 -5.36
CA ILE A 71 2.44 0.43 -6.58
C ILE A 71 0.99 0.74 -6.22
N ARG A 72 0.38 -0.03 -5.31
CA ARG A 72 -1.00 0.22 -4.88
C ARG A 72 -1.16 1.58 -4.21
N VAL A 73 -0.31 1.90 -3.25
CA VAL A 73 -0.30 3.22 -2.58
C VAL A 73 -0.15 4.35 -3.58
N THR A 74 0.71 4.19 -4.58
CA THR A 74 0.93 5.18 -5.63
C THR A 74 -0.31 5.34 -6.53
N ILE A 75 -0.95 4.23 -6.92
CA ILE A 75 -2.17 4.26 -7.72
C ILE A 75 -3.29 4.94 -6.94
N ASP A 76 -3.55 4.52 -5.69
CA ASP A 76 -4.63 5.07 -4.86
C ASP A 76 -4.42 6.57 -4.65
N SER A 77 -3.21 6.99 -4.29
CA SER A 77 -2.88 8.42 -4.15
C SER A 77 -3.06 9.19 -5.45
N SER A 78 -2.68 8.63 -6.60
CA SER A 78 -2.81 9.29 -7.90
C SER A 78 -4.27 9.39 -8.35
N VAL A 79 -5.08 8.36 -8.06
CA VAL A 79 -6.51 8.35 -8.36
C VAL A 79 -7.22 9.39 -7.49
N ILE A 80 -6.93 9.41 -6.19
CA ILE A 80 -7.48 10.43 -5.28
C ILE A 80 -7.07 11.83 -5.71
N GLU A 81 -5.77 12.03 -6.00
CA GLU A 81 -5.28 13.32 -6.48
C GLU A 81 -6.02 13.72 -7.76
N SER A 82 -6.12 12.83 -8.75
CA SER A 82 -6.77 13.15 -10.01
C SER A 82 -8.25 13.53 -9.85
N GLU A 83 -9.02 12.78 -9.06
CA GLU A 83 -10.46 13.01 -8.90
C GLU A 83 -10.73 14.24 -8.04
N VAL A 84 -10.20 14.26 -6.81
CA VAL A 84 -10.49 15.31 -5.82
C VAL A 84 -9.87 16.64 -6.24
N ARG A 85 -8.65 16.64 -6.78
CA ARG A 85 -8.00 17.88 -7.24
C ARG A 85 -8.70 18.46 -8.45
N ALA A 86 -9.20 17.64 -9.38
CA ALA A 86 -9.93 18.13 -10.54
C ALA A 86 -11.21 18.86 -10.13
N GLU A 87 -12.00 18.28 -9.22
CA GLU A 87 -13.22 18.90 -8.70
C GLU A 87 -12.89 20.19 -7.93
N LEU A 88 -11.90 20.18 -7.05
CA LEU A 88 -11.51 21.40 -6.32
C LEU A 88 -10.91 22.48 -7.22
N LEU A 89 -10.27 22.13 -8.33
CA LEU A 89 -9.82 23.10 -9.33
C LEU A 89 -10.99 23.73 -10.09
N GLU A 90 -12.07 22.98 -10.32
CA GLU A 90 -13.31 23.51 -10.89
C GLU A 90 -13.95 24.51 -9.93
N VAL A 91 -14.07 24.16 -8.64
CA VAL A 91 -14.51 25.08 -7.58
C VAL A 91 -13.63 26.33 -7.52
N TYR A 92 -12.31 26.17 -7.60
CA TYR A 92 -11.38 27.30 -7.59
C TYR A 92 -11.59 28.22 -8.80
N ARG A 93 -11.88 27.68 -9.98
CA ARG A 93 -12.18 28.47 -11.18
C ARG A 93 -13.48 29.25 -11.01
N GLU A 94 -14.52 28.62 -10.48
CA GLU A 94 -15.79 29.30 -10.16
C GLU A 94 -15.58 30.41 -9.14
N TYR A 95 -14.79 30.15 -8.08
CA TYR A 95 -14.41 31.17 -7.10
C TYR A 95 -13.69 32.35 -7.76
N LEU A 96 -12.71 32.12 -8.64
CA LEU A 96 -12.00 33.20 -9.33
C LEU A 96 -12.91 34.03 -10.26
N GLN A 97 -13.99 33.46 -10.79
CA GLN A 97 -14.98 34.18 -11.59
C GLN A 97 -15.94 34.96 -10.71
N ALA A 98 -16.51 34.32 -9.70
CA ALA A 98 -17.48 34.93 -8.79
C ALA A 98 -16.85 36.06 -7.95
N ASN A 99 -15.60 35.89 -7.52
CA ASN A 99 -14.87 36.89 -6.74
C ASN A 99 -14.47 38.14 -7.56
N GLN A 100 -14.57 38.10 -8.89
CA GLN A 100 -14.43 39.31 -9.71
C GLN A 100 -15.68 40.19 -9.65
N GLU A 101 -16.84 39.61 -9.36
CA GLU A 101 -18.14 40.28 -9.36
C GLU A 101 -18.60 40.64 -7.94
N SER A 102 -18.28 39.82 -6.94
CA SER A 102 -18.67 39.99 -5.54
C SER A 102 -17.71 39.26 -4.59
N ASP A 103 -17.35 39.90 -3.47
CA ASP A 103 -16.48 39.32 -2.43
C ASP A 103 -17.17 38.10 -1.78
N ILE A 104 -16.83 36.91 -2.24
CA ILE A 104 -17.42 35.61 -1.83
C ILE A 104 -16.29 34.73 -1.28
N SER A 105 -16.56 33.99 -0.21
CA SER A 105 -15.57 33.07 0.38
C SER A 105 -15.40 31.80 -0.45
N VAL A 106 -14.19 31.23 -0.45
CA VAL A 106 -13.87 29.97 -1.13
C VAL A 106 -14.72 28.83 -0.58
N THR A 107 -14.93 28.84 0.73
CA THR A 107 -15.74 27.83 1.43
C THR A 107 -17.20 27.88 0.99
N GLU A 108 -17.78 29.06 0.78
CA GLU A 108 -19.16 29.19 0.28
C GLU A 108 -19.31 28.65 -1.15
N VAL A 109 -18.35 28.95 -2.04
CA VAL A 109 -18.36 28.41 -3.41
C VAL A 109 -18.25 26.89 -3.39
N ALA A 110 -17.34 26.34 -2.57
CA ALA A 110 -17.19 24.90 -2.42
C ALA A 110 -18.47 24.22 -1.91
N VAL A 111 -19.12 24.81 -0.90
CA VAL A 111 -20.38 24.30 -0.36
C VAL A 111 -21.50 24.36 -1.37
N GLY A 112 -21.58 25.44 -2.16
CA GLY A 112 -22.56 25.57 -3.24
C GLY A 112 -22.35 24.54 -4.35
N PHE A 113 -21.09 24.33 -4.76
CA PHE A 113 -20.74 23.39 -5.84
C PHE A 113 -21.02 21.94 -5.46
N PHE A 114 -20.61 21.52 -4.25
CA PHE A 114 -20.79 20.13 -3.82
C PHE A 114 -22.20 19.85 -3.29
N GLY A 115 -22.89 20.84 -2.72
CA GLY A 115 -24.30 20.78 -2.35
C GLY A 115 -24.65 19.52 -1.54
N GLU A 116 -25.53 18.68 -2.10
CA GLU A 116 -26.03 17.44 -1.49
C GLU A 116 -24.96 16.36 -1.29
N ARG A 117 -23.80 16.47 -1.94
CA ARG A 117 -22.67 15.55 -1.76
C ARG A 117 -21.92 15.76 -0.43
N LEU A 118 -22.19 16.86 0.27
CA LEU A 118 -21.68 17.13 1.61
C LEU A 118 -22.70 16.64 2.63
N GLU A 119 -22.44 15.47 3.21
CA GLU A 119 -23.31 14.94 4.26
C GLU A 119 -23.11 15.68 5.59
N ASN A 120 -24.15 15.67 6.44
CA ASN A 120 -24.14 16.38 7.72
C ASN A 120 -23.16 15.79 8.75
N ASP A 121 -22.70 14.56 8.54
CA ASP A 121 -21.73 13.87 9.40
C ASP A 121 -20.26 14.13 8.97
N GLY A 122 -20.04 15.00 7.98
CA GLY A 122 -18.71 15.31 7.46
C GLY A 122 -18.25 14.37 6.34
N LYS A 123 -19.09 13.46 5.87
CA LYS A 123 -18.77 12.61 4.70
C LYS A 123 -18.93 13.35 3.39
N PHE A 124 -18.08 12.97 2.45
CA PHE A 124 -18.08 13.49 1.10
C PHE A 124 -18.44 12.38 0.12
N LEU A 125 -19.57 12.50 -0.57
CA LEU A 125 -19.94 11.57 -1.62
C LEU A 125 -19.18 11.93 -2.90
N VAL A 126 -18.43 10.98 -3.44
CA VAL A 126 -17.67 11.19 -4.69
C VAL A 126 -18.55 10.92 -5.89
N LYS A 127 -18.27 11.62 -7.00
CA LYS A 127 -19.04 11.44 -8.24
C LYS A 127 -18.92 10.02 -8.81
N ASN A 128 -17.78 9.39 -8.58
CA ASN A 128 -17.52 8.01 -9.00
C ASN A 128 -17.80 7.02 -7.85
N PRO A 129 -18.94 6.31 -7.87
CA PRO A 129 -19.32 5.38 -6.79
C PRO A 129 -18.43 4.13 -6.73
N GLU A 130 -17.58 3.87 -7.73
CA GLU A 130 -16.60 2.80 -7.62
C GLU A 130 -15.49 3.14 -6.62
N LEU A 131 -15.16 4.42 -6.46
CA LEU A 131 -14.17 4.87 -5.49
C LEU A 131 -14.66 4.71 -4.05
N GLU A 132 -15.97 4.81 -3.80
CA GLU A 132 -16.57 4.63 -2.47
C GLU A 132 -16.45 3.18 -1.95
N LYS A 133 -16.12 2.22 -2.81
CA LYS A 133 -15.91 0.83 -2.39
C LYS A 133 -14.56 0.60 -1.73
N ASP A 134 -13.56 1.37 -2.15
CA ASP A 134 -12.15 1.18 -1.78
C ASP A 134 -11.60 2.36 -0.96
N LEU A 135 -12.27 3.51 -0.98
CA LEU A 135 -11.86 4.76 -0.37
C LEU A 135 -12.99 5.39 0.44
N SER A 136 -12.65 5.89 1.62
CA SER A 136 -13.52 6.72 2.45
C SER A 136 -13.14 8.20 2.30
N PHE A 137 -14.13 9.07 2.10
CA PHE A 137 -13.91 10.51 1.93
C PHE A 137 -14.61 11.31 3.02
N LEU A 138 -13.86 12.20 3.65
CA LEU A 138 -14.33 13.13 4.69
C LEU A 138 -14.00 14.55 4.26
N PHE A 139 -14.85 15.52 4.56
CA PHE A 139 -14.54 16.93 4.35
C PHE A 139 -14.41 17.68 5.67
N HIS A 140 -13.62 18.75 5.64
CA HIS A 140 -13.49 19.69 6.75
C HIS A 140 -13.48 21.11 6.19
N LYS A 141 -14.21 22.00 6.88
CA LYS A 141 -14.28 23.43 6.55
C LYS A 141 -13.63 24.19 7.68
N ASP A 142 -12.68 25.06 7.37
CA ASP A 142 -12.08 25.97 8.33
C ASP A 142 -12.47 27.41 7.97
N PRO A 143 -13.47 27.99 8.66
CA PRO A 143 -13.93 29.35 8.41
C PRO A 143 -12.90 30.43 8.74
N GLU A 144 -11.94 30.16 9.63
CA GLU A 144 -10.94 31.17 10.03
C GLU A 144 -9.88 31.37 8.96
N SER A 145 -9.50 30.29 8.27
CA SER A 145 -8.53 30.32 7.17
C SER A 145 -9.15 30.39 5.77
N ASP A 146 -10.49 30.41 5.68
CA ASP A 146 -11.28 30.23 4.45
C ASP A 146 -10.74 29.07 3.60
N SER A 147 -10.72 27.88 4.20
CA SER A 147 -10.22 26.68 3.55
C SER A 147 -11.21 25.52 3.59
N PHE A 148 -11.23 24.78 2.49
CA PHE A 148 -12.03 23.57 2.33
C PHE A 148 -11.09 22.39 2.06
N SER A 149 -11.10 21.39 2.94
CA SER A 149 -10.24 20.22 2.86
C SER A 149 -11.05 18.95 2.64
N VAL A 150 -10.58 18.07 1.76
CA VAL A 150 -11.09 16.69 1.61
C VAL A 150 -9.99 15.73 2.03
N TYR A 151 -10.29 14.89 3.01
CA TYR A 151 -9.48 13.77 3.46
C TYR A 151 -9.97 12.52 2.76
N SER A 152 -9.04 11.71 2.25
CA SER A 152 -9.34 10.43 1.62
C SER A 152 -8.52 9.35 2.28
N VAL A 153 -9.17 8.30 2.74
CA VAL A 153 -8.56 7.14 3.40
C VAL A 153 -8.73 5.92 2.52
N ALA A 154 -7.65 5.22 2.22
CA ALA A 154 -7.69 4.01 1.41
C ALA A 154 -7.73 2.74 2.29
N GLU A 155 -8.79 1.95 2.15
CA GLU A 155 -9.06 0.79 3.03
C GLU A 155 -8.03 -0.34 2.89
N HIS A 156 -7.30 -0.36 1.78
CA HIS A 156 -6.41 -1.47 1.40
C HIS A 156 -4.94 -1.06 1.25
N SER A 157 -4.64 0.21 1.46
CA SER A 157 -3.31 0.77 1.35
C SER A 157 -2.82 1.16 2.73
N LYS A 158 -1.62 0.68 3.08
CA LYS A 158 -1.02 0.94 4.38
C LYS A 158 -0.31 2.29 4.41
N SER A 159 -0.38 2.95 5.56
CA SER A 159 0.48 4.09 5.87
C SER A 159 1.96 3.66 6.00
N MET A 160 2.87 4.62 5.85
CA MET A 160 4.27 4.46 6.27
C MET A 160 4.40 4.34 7.80
N ASP A 161 3.47 4.90 8.55
CA ASP A 161 3.40 4.83 10.01
C ASP A 161 2.23 3.91 10.42
N GLU A 162 2.57 2.73 10.95
CA GLU A 162 1.57 1.72 11.35
C GLU A 162 0.67 2.18 12.51
N ASP A 163 1.10 3.18 13.27
CA ASP A 163 0.38 3.72 14.44
C ASP A 163 -0.38 5.02 14.13
N PHE A 164 -0.34 5.52 12.89
CA PHE A 164 -1.03 6.76 12.52
C PHE A 164 -2.55 6.57 12.58
N GLU A 165 -3.21 7.41 13.39
CA GLU A 165 -4.67 7.48 13.50
C GLU A 165 -5.23 8.47 12.47
N ASN A 166 -6.01 7.94 11.52
CA ASN A 166 -6.68 8.70 10.49
C ASN A 166 -7.89 9.45 11.02
N LEU A 167 -8.37 10.42 10.23
CA LEU A 167 -9.51 11.27 10.58
C LEU A 167 -10.82 10.50 10.73
N ASP A 168 -10.94 9.35 10.08
CA ASP A 168 -12.07 8.42 10.18
C ASP A 168 -11.97 7.45 11.37
N GLY A 169 -10.88 7.53 12.15
CA GLY A 169 -10.58 6.65 13.27
C GLY A 169 -9.91 5.33 12.88
N SER A 170 -9.58 5.13 11.60
CA SER A 170 -8.78 3.98 11.16
C SER A 170 -7.30 4.17 11.52
N VAL A 171 -6.57 3.07 11.73
CA VAL A 171 -5.16 3.11 12.15
C VAL A 171 -4.28 2.42 11.12
N GLY A 172 -3.18 3.07 10.74
CA GLY A 172 -2.17 2.50 9.84
C GLY A 172 -2.60 2.41 8.37
N LEU A 173 -3.63 3.15 7.97
CA LEU A 173 -4.10 3.23 6.58
C LEU A 173 -3.67 4.53 5.91
N LEU A 174 -3.45 4.49 4.59
CA LEU A 174 -3.05 5.64 3.80
C LEU A 174 -4.13 6.73 3.87
N GLN A 175 -3.74 7.94 4.27
CA GLN A 175 -4.55 9.14 4.25
C GLN A 175 -3.90 10.23 3.40
N THR A 176 -4.70 10.82 2.52
CA THR A 176 -4.32 12.02 1.77
C THR A 176 -5.27 13.16 2.09
N LYS A 177 -4.76 14.39 1.95
CA LYS A 177 -5.49 15.63 2.18
C LYS A 177 -5.37 16.51 0.96
N THR A 178 -6.50 16.90 0.38
CA THR A 178 -6.55 17.91 -0.68
C THR A 178 -7.22 19.16 -0.11
N THR A 179 -6.53 20.30 -0.15
CA THR A 179 -7.00 21.56 0.45
C THR A 179 -7.18 22.62 -0.62
N LEU A 180 -8.35 23.23 -0.64
CA LEU A 180 -8.69 24.39 -1.43
C LEU A 180 -8.61 25.64 -0.56
N THR A 181 -7.91 26.65 -1.06
CA THR A 181 -7.75 27.98 -0.44
C THR A 181 -7.88 29.07 -1.51
N ASN A 182 -7.88 30.33 -1.09
CA ASN A 182 -7.84 31.48 -2.01
C ASN A 182 -6.57 31.55 -2.88
N LYS A 183 -5.51 30.80 -2.54
CA LYS A 183 -4.26 30.71 -3.32
C LYS A 183 -4.28 29.57 -4.34
N GLY A 184 -5.27 28.67 -4.26
CA GLY A 184 -5.39 27.50 -5.12
C GLY A 184 -5.56 26.19 -4.35
N VAL A 185 -5.31 25.08 -5.05
CA VAL A 185 -5.50 23.71 -4.55
C VAL A 185 -4.15 23.04 -4.30
N SER A 186 -3.96 22.52 -3.09
CA SER A 186 -2.82 21.69 -2.70
C SER A 186 -3.26 20.26 -2.40
N HIS A 187 -2.40 19.29 -2.70
CA HIS A 187 -2.58 17.88 -2.36
C HIS A 187 -1.37 17.41 -1.56
N GLU A 188 -1.60 16.76 -0.43
CA GLU A 188 -0.55 16.28 0.46
C GLU A 188 -0.90 14.90 1.02
N ARG A 189 0.06 13.98 0.97
CA ARG A 189 0.01 12.70 1.65
C ARG A 189 0.34 12.92 3.13
N GLN A 190 -0.56 12.51 4.03
CA GLN A 190 -0.39 12.75 5.47
C GLN A 190 0.48 11.69 6.15
N ASN A 191 0.52 10.47 5.60
CA ASN A 191 1.17 9.32 6.23
C ASN A 191 1.57 8.23 5.22
#